data_AF-S7VID0-F1
#
_entry.id   AF-S7VID0-F1
#
_cell.length_a   1.000
_cell.length_b   1.000
_cell.length_c   1.000
_cell.angle_alpha   90.00
_cell.angle_beta   90.00
_cell.angle_gamma   90.00
#
_symmetry.space_group_name_H-M   'P 1'
#
loop_
_entity.id
_entity.type
_entity.pdbx_description
1 polymer ?
#
loop_
_entity_poly.entity_id
_entity_poly.type
_entity_poly.pdbx_seq_one_letter_code
_entity_poly.pdbx_strand_id
1 'polypeptide(L)'
;MPKDILNILGVEVAPGKSVTATFEVAKLHTRNTLEVPIIIERSKKPGPTVLMTAGIHGDEINGVEIIRQIIAKGINVPKTGTIICVPVINVFGF
;
A
#
# COMPACT_ATOMS: atom_id res chain seq x y z
N MET A 1 8.61 17.09 -21.27
CA MET A 1 9.16 16.52 -20.01
C MET A 1 8.63 15.10 -19.89
N PRO A 2 9.46 14.08 -19.60
CA PRO A 2 8.94 12.74 -19.40
C PRO A 2 7.98 12.79 -18.22
N LYS A 3 6.75 12.31 -18.42
CA LYS A 3 5.81 12.06 -17.32
C LYS A 3 6.45 10.97 -16.47
N ASP A 4 7.09 11.35 -15.38
CA ASP A 4 7.58 10.41 -14.36
C ASP A 4 6.34 9.76 -13.71
N ILE A 5 5.80 8.74 -14.36
CA ILE A 5 4.65 7.95 -13.91
C ILE A 5 5.22 6.72 -13.22
N LEU A 6 4.85 6.57 -11.95
CA LEU A 6 5.17 5.39 -11.17
C LEU A 6 4.14 4.32 -11.53
N ASN A 7 4.59 3.13 -11.91
CA ASN A 7 3.70 2.00 -12.19
C ASN A 7 3.88 0.94 -11.09
N ILE A 8 2.80 0.64 -10.36
CA ILE A 8 2.77 -0.38 -9.30
C ILE A 8 1.55 -1.26 -9.54
N LEU A 9 1.75 -2.57 -9.64
CA LEU A 9 0.68 -3.56 -9.90
C LEU A 9 -0.20 -3.22 -11.12
N GLY A 10 0.41 -2.68 -12.18
CA GLY A 10 -0.32 -2.26 -13.38
C GLY A 10 -1.09 -0.94 -13.22
N VAL A 11 -1.00 -0.29 -12.06
CA VAL A 11 -1.65 0.98 -11.76
C VAL A 11 -0.66 2.13 -11.90
N GLU A 12 -1.03 3.12 -12.71
CA GLU A 12 -0.26 4.34 -12.91
C GLU A 12 -0.55 5.36 -11.81
N VAL A 13 0.49 5.79 -11.10
CA VAL A 13 0.44 6.78 -10.03
C VAL A 13 1.21 8.03 -10.47
N ALA A 14 0.49 9.03 -10.95
CA ALA A 14 1.09 10.32 -11.33
C ALA A 14 1.55 11.13 -10.10
N PRO A 15 2.48 12.08 -10.25
CA PRO A 15 2.89 12.96 -9.15
C PRO A 15 1.71 13.72 -8.53
N GLY A 16 1.62 13.72 -7.19
CA GLY A 16 0.53 14.35 -6.46
C GLY A 16 -0.78 13.56 -6.42
N LYS A 17 -0.77 12.27 -6.79
CA LYS A 17 -1.94 11.38 -6.75
C LYS A 17 -1.85 10.39 -5.60
N SER A 18 -3.04 10.06 -5.11
CA SER A 18 -3.32 9.03 -4.12
C SER A 18 -4.08 7.92 -4.84
N VAL A 19 -3.60 6.69 -4.74
CA VAL A 19 -4.18 5.55 -5.46
C VAL A 19 -4.16 4.32 -4.56
N THR A 20 -5.25 3.54 -4.61
CA THR A 20 -5.29 2.21 -4.00
C THR A 20 -5.17 1.18 -5.11
N ALA A 21 -4.10 0.39 -5.08
CA ALA A 21 -3.94 -0.78 -5.93
C ALA A 21 -4.37 -2.04 -5.16
N THR A 22 -4.72 -3.09 -5.88
CA THR A 22 -5.15 -4.36 -5.29
C THR A 22 -4.15 -5.45 -5.63
N PHE A 23 -3.73 -6.21 -4.63
CA PHE A 23 -2.82 -7.34 -4.79
C PHE A 23 -3.57 -8.65 -4.53
N GLU A 24 -3.70 -9.49 -5.57
CA GLU A 24 -4.31 -10.81 -5.47
C GLU A 24 -3.32 -11.79 -4.82
N VAL A 25 -3.59 -12.21 -3.58
CA VAL A 25 -2.67 -13.04 -2.80
C VAL A 25 -2.92 -14.53 -3.03
N ALA A 26 -4.19 -14.93 -3.21
CA ALA A 26 -4.53 -16.30 -3.58
C ALA A 26 -5.99 -16.49 -3.98
N LYS A 27 -6.25 -17.62 -4.64
CA LYS A 27 -7.58 -18.11 -4.97
C LYS A 27 -8.01 -19.18 -3.97
N LEU A 28 -9.13 -18.94 -3.31
CA LEU A 28 -9.74 -19.91 -2.42
C LEU A 28 -10.40 -21.04 -3.23
N HIS A 29 -10.54 -22.22 -2.61
CA HIS A 29 -11.27 -23.37 -3.17
C HIS A 29 -12.74 -23.05 -3.50
N THR A 30 -13.27 -21.97 -2.92
CA THR A 30 -14.60 -21.40 -3.17
C THR A 30 -14.66 -20.47 -4.39
N ARG A 31 -13.57 -20.36 -5.17
CA ARG A 31 -13.39 -19.44 -6.32
C ARG A 31 -13.32 -17.95 -5.97
N ASN A 32 -13.36 -17.57 -4.69
CA ASN A 32 -13.12 -16.18 -4.29
C ASN A 32 -11.63 -15.86 -4.34
N THR A 33 -11.29 -14.71 -4.93
CA THR A 33 -9.95 -14.11 -4.86
C THR A 33 -9.82 -13.36 -3.55
N LEU A 34 -8.73 -13.63 -2.84
CA LEU A 34 -8.40 -12.88 -1.64
C LEU A 34 -7.41 -11.77 -2.03
N GLU A 35 -7.84 -10.55 -1.76
CA GLU A 35 -7.22 -9.32 -2.25
C GLU A 35 -6.76 -8.45 -1.08
N VAL A 36 -5.53 -7.96 -1.17
CA VAL A 36 -4.93 -7.04 -0.20
C VAL A 36 -4.86 -5.64 -0.80
N PRO A 37 -5.37 -4.60 -0.10
CA PRO A 37 -5.25 -3.23 -0.56
C PRO A 37 -3.82 -2.70 -0.33
N ILE A 38 -3.24 -2.11 -1.37
CA ILE A 38 -1.98 -1.36 -1.32
C ILE A 38 -2.30 0.11 -1.53
N ILE A 39 -2.03 0.93 -0.52
CA ILE A 39 -2.33 2.36 -0.54
C ILE A 39 -1.05 3.10 -0.93
N ILE A 40 -1.11 3.88 -2.01
CA ILE A 40 0.04 4.58 -2.57
C ILE A 40 -0.25 6.08 -2.54
N GLU A 41 0.57 6.82 -1.81
CA GLU A 41 0.52 8.27 -1.71
C GLU A 41 1.77 8.87 -2.35
N ARG A 42 1.61 9.59 -3.46
CA ARG A 42 2.71 10.20 -4.18
C ARG A 42 2.63 11.72 -4.11
N SER A 43 3.68 12.36 -3.62
CA SER A 43 3.76 13.82 -3.62
C SER A 43 4.08 14.38 -5.01
N LYS A 44 3.89 15.70 -5.19
CA LYS A 44 4.29 16.39 -6.43
C LYS A 44 5.80 16.60 -6.53
N LYS A 45 6.50 16.59 -5.38
CA LYS A 45 7.93 16.86 -5.30
C LYS A 45 8.69 15.53 -5.34
N PRO A 46 9.67 15.34 -6.23
CA PRO A 46 10.46 14.12 -6.24
C PRO A 46 11.19 13.93 -4.90
N GLY A 47 11.42 12.67 -4.53
CA GLY A 47 11.99 12.30 -3.24
C GLY A 47 12.03 10.79 -3.04
N PRO A 48 12.39 10.33 -1.83
CA PRO A 48 12.52 8.91 -1.54
C PRO A 48 11.17 8.19 -1.61
N THR A 49 11.22 6.87 -1.84
CA THR A 49 10.05 6.00 -1.72
C THR A 49 10.18 5.18 -0.44
N VAL A 50 9.15 5.22 0.40
CA VAL A 50 9.08 4.46 1.65
C VAL A 50 7.96 3.43 1.56
N LEU A 51 8.28 2.19 1.85
CA LEU A 51 7.31 1.09 1.94
C LEU A 51 7.09 0.74 3.41
N MET A 52 5.84 0.75 3.85
CA MET A 52 5.41 0.29 5.17
C MET A 52 4.56 -0.97 5.01
N THR A 53 4.99 -2.06 5.63
CA THR A 53 4.30 -3.36 5.58
C THR A 53 4.14 -3.98 6.95
N ALA A 54 3.04 -4.70 7.18
CA ALA A 54 2.82 -5.47 8.40
C ALA A 54 1.98 -6.74 8.14
N GLY A 55 1.81 -7.54 9.20
CA GLY A 55 0.99 -8.76 9.16
C GLY A 55 1.57 -9.81 8.22
N ILE A 56 2.87 -10.11 8.35
CA ILE A 56 3.51 -11.22 7.63
C ILE A 56 3.15 -12.53 8.34
N HIS A 57 3.21 -12.51 9.67
CA HIS A 57 2.64 -13.55 10.51
C HIS A 57 1.29 -13.09 11.08
N GLY A 58 0.42 -14.06 11.38
CA GLY A 58 -0.97 -13.82 11.81
C GLY A 58 -1.12 -13.20 13.21
N ASP A 59 -0.11 -13.37 14.06
CA ASP A 59 -0.07 -12.89 15.44
C ASP A 59 0.65 -11.53 15.59
N GLU A 60 1.14 -10.94 14.49
CA GLU A 60 1.85 -9.65 14.46
C GLU A 60 0.91 -8.43 14.35
N ILE A 61 -0.08 -8.36 15.25
CA ILE A 61 -1.16 -7.36 15.19
C ILE A 61 -0.71 -5.91 15.36
N ASN A 62 0.40 -5.68 16.07
CA ASN A 62 0.85 -4.34 16.43
C ASN A 62 1.24 -3.52 15.18
N GLY A 63 1.98 -4.13 14.25
CA GLY A 63 2.38 -3.47 13.02
C GLY A 63 1.17 -3.10 12.15
N VAL A 64 0.17 -4.00 12.10
CA VAL A 64 -1.07 -3.80 11.35
C VAL A 64 -1.81 -2.57 11.88
N GLU A 65 -2.02 -2.48 13.19
CA GLU A 65 -2.74 -1.36 13.81
C GLU A 65 -1.97 -0.04 13.68
N ILE A 66 -0.63 -0.07 13.78
CA ILE A 66 0.19 1.13 13.56
C ILE A 66 -0.01 1.68 12.15
N ILE A 67 0.10 0.83 11.12
CA ILE A 67 -0.10 1.25 9.73
C ILE A 67 -1.54 1.73 9.52
N ARG A 68 -2.53 1.03 10.08
CA ARG A 68 -3.94 1.43 9.99
C ARG A 68 -4.17 2.83 10.58
N GLN A 69 -3.56 3.15 11.72
CA GLN A 69 -3.63 4.48 12.31
C GLN A 69 -2.89 5.55 11.51
N ILE A 70 -1.73 5.21 10.94
CA ILE A 70 -0.98 6.13 10.06
C ILE A 70 -1.86 6.55 8.88
N ILE A 71 -2.56 5.60 8.25
CA ILE A 71 -3.50 5.86 7.15
C ILE A 71 -4.69 6.69 7.65
N ALA A 72 -5.34 6.26 8.74
CA ALA A 72 -6.54 6.92 9.27
C ALA A 72 -6.28 8.39 9.69
N LYS A 73 -5.06 8.69 10.14
CA LYS A 73 -4.62 10.04 10.52
C LYS A 73 -4.02 10.84 9.36
N GLY A 74 -3.94 10.27 8.15
CA GLY A 74 -3.35 10.91 6.96
C GLY A 74 -1.85 11.14 7.06
N ILE A 75 -1.15 10.45 7.97
CA ILE A 75 0.30 10.56 8.17
C ILE A 75 1.05 9.95 6.98
N ASN A 76 0.42 9.02 6.25
CA ASN A 76 0.94 8.42 5.03
C ASN A 76 1.01 9.39 3.84
N VAL A 77 0.52 10.63 3.93
CA VAL A 77 0.59 11.62 2.83
C VAL A 77 1.94 12.36 2.87
N PRO A 78 2.89 12.08 1.95
CA PRO A 78 4.23 12.64 2.04
C PRO A 78 4.30 14.08 1.52
N LYS A 79 5.21 14.87 2.09
CA LYS A 79 5.56 16.21 1.56
C LYS A 79 6.49 16.13 0.33
N THR A 80 7.32 15.08 0.26
CA THR A 80 8.26 14.79 -0.83
C THR A 80 8.36 13.27 -1.03
N GLY A 81 8.55 12.83 -2.28
CA GLY A 81 8.63 11.40 -2.60
C GLY A 81 7.28 10.68 -2.57
N THR A 82 7.32 9.40 -2.20
CA THR A 82 6.18 8.46 -2.26
C THR A 82 6.14 7.60 -1.00
N ILE A 83 4.94 7.34 -0.48
CA ILE A 83 4.70 6.38 0.60
C ILE A 83 3.78 5.28 0.08
N ILE A 84 4.13 4.03 0.35
CA ILE A 84 3.34 2.84 0.01
C ILE A 84 3.01 2.12 1.31
N CYS A 85 1.74 1.81 1.55
CA CYS A 85 1.26 1.12 2.75
C CYS A 85 0.61 -0.20 2.38
N VAL A 86 1.06 -1.29 3.00
CA VAL A 86 0.47 -2.63 2.92
C VAL A 86 0.12 -3.08 4.34
N PRO A 87 -1.11 -2.85 4.82
CA PRO A 87 -1.45 -3.03 6.22
C PRO A 87 -1.45 -4.50 6.66
N VAL A 88 -1.81 -5.44 5.79
CA VAL A 88 -1.79 -6.88 6.05
C VAL A 88 -1.32 -7.61 4.80
N ILE A 89 -0.19 -8.31 4.86
CA ILE A 89 0.31 -9.13 3.74
C ILE A 89 -0.34 -10.52 3.75
N ASN A 90 -0.35 -11.16 4.92
CA ASN A 90 -0.80 -12.52 5.08
C ASN A 90 -2.19 -12.57 5.72
N VAL A 91 -3.21 -12.51 4.87
CA VAL A 91 -4.60 -12.62 5.32
C VAL A 91 -5.00 -14.06 5.70
N PHE A 92 -4.17 -15.07 5.41
CA PHE A 92 -4.46 -16.47 5.79
C PHE A 92 -4.12 -16.78 7.25
N GLY A 93 -3.11 -16.11 7.79
CA GLY A 93 -2.74 -16.25 9.20
C GLY A 93 -3.59 -15.40 10.14
N PHE A 94 -4.35 -14.45 9.58
CA PHE A 94 -5.17 -13.48 10.30
C PHE A 94 -6.64 -13.94 10.39
#